data_AF-A0AAD3R4F4-F1
#
_entry.id   AF-A0AAD3R4F4-F1
#
_cell.length_a   1.000
_cell.length_b   1.000
_cell.length_c   1.000
_cell.angle_alpha   90.00
_cell.angle_beta   90.00
_cell.angle_gamma   90.00
#
_symmetry.space_group_name_H-M   'P 1'
#
loop_
_entity.id
_entity.type
_entity.pdbx_description
1 polymer ?
#
loop_
_entity_poly.entity_id
_entity_poly.type
_entity_poly.pdbx_seq_one_letter_code
_entity_poly.pdbx_strand_id
1 'polypeptide(L)'
;MEKRKLGYSTFRIQRENPETFYPFVFNDIMGLSQQKGVLVDDVKLALSGHVKEGYLFNPESKLPEENEFYNKSPTVNDKVHVLVCIVPADTLSSMRDETVQKIRDIRLEASRLGIPQVAVLTKADLVCPEIKRDLKNVYRSKYMKEKMEQFSANVGIPMNCIFPVKNYHEEIDLSYDTDALILSTLRRLINHGDDFINRKAA
;
A
#
# COMPACT_ATOMS: atom_id res chain seq x y z
N MET A 1 23.23 -7.31 9.00
CA MET A 1 22.20 -6.76 8.11
C MET A 1 21.86 -5.37 8.61
N GLU A 2 22.35 -4.36 7.91
CA GLU A 2 22.07 -2.95 8.20
C GLU A 2 20.58 -2.71 7.93
N LYS A 3 19.81 -2.33 8.96
CA LYS A 3 18.43 -1.90 8.76
C LYS A 3 18.50 -0.65 7.88
N ARG A 4 18.17 -0.76 6.59
CA ARG A 4 17.97 0.40 5.70
C ARG A 4 17.16 1.43 6.47
N LYS A 5 17.66 2.66 6.61
CA LYS A 5 16.80 3.79 6.95
C LYS A 5 15.87 3.97 5.74
N LEU A 6 14.64 3.45 5.84
CA LEU A 6 13.64 3.61 4.78
C LEU A 6 13.17 5.08 4.78
N GLY A 7 13.49 5.80 3.72
CA GLY A 7 12.95 7.13 3.44
C GLY A 7 11.73 7.06 2.52
N TYR A 8 11.16 8.23 2.21
CA TYR A 8 10.19 8.39 1.14
C TYR A 8 10.88 8.16 -0.20
N SER A 9 10.47 7.12 -0.94
CA SER A 9 11.15 6.70 -2.17
C SER A 9 10.19 6.48 -3.33
N THR A 10 10.51 7.05 -4.48
CA THR A 10 9.71 6.99 -5.70
C THR A 10 10.27 5.95 -6.67
N PHE A 11 9.47 4.93 -6.98
CA PHE A 11 9.80 3.91 -7.96
C PHE A 11 9.07 4.16 -9.27
N ARG A 12 9.82 4.13 -10.37
CA ARG A 12 9.30 4.25 -11.74
C ARG A 12 9.45 2.92 -12.46
N ILE A 13 8.46 2.56 -13.26
CA ILE A 13 8.53 1.35 -14.10
C ILE A 13 8.99 1.75 -15.49
N GLN A 14 10.16 1.25 -15.89
CA GLN A 14 10.72 1.43 -17.22
C GLN A 14 9.97 0.57 -18.24
N ARG A 15 9.79 1.08 -19.46
CA ARG A 15 9.29 0.32 -20.61
C ARG A 15 10.45 -0.42 -21.31
N GLU A 16 10.13 -1.12 -22.39
CA GLU A 16 11.12 -1.82 -23.22
C GLU A 16 12.23 -0.89 -23.72
N ASN A 17 11.87 0.34 -24.11
CA ASN A 17 12.84 1.34 -24.52
C ASN A 17 13.52 1.97 -23.28
N PRO A 18 14.87 2.01 -23.22
CA PRO A 18 15.61 2.71 -22.18
C PRO A 18 15.12 4.15 -22.00
N GLU A 19 15.13 4.62 -20.75
CA GLU A 19 14.74 5.98 -20.34
C GLU A 19 13.27 6.37 -20.61
N THR A 20 12.44 5.43 -21.07
CA THR A 20 10.99 5.63 -21.18
C THR A 20 10.25 4.91 -20.05
N PHE A 21 9.25 5.57 -19.47
CA PHE A 21 8.56 5.09 -18.27
C PHE A 21 7.04 5.00 -18.48
N TYR A 22 6.38 4.10 -17.76
CA TYR A 22 4.93 4.12 -17.66
C TYR A 22 4.44 5.37 -16.91
N PRO A 23 3.23 5.89 -17.21
CA PRO A 23 2.74 7.16 -16.65
C PRO A 23 2.21 7.00 -15.21
N PHE A 24 2.84 6.15 -14.40
CA PHE A 24 2.53 5.99 -12.98
C PHE A 24 3.81 5.67 -12.20
N VAL A 25 3.76 5.98 -10.90
CA VAL A 25 4.87 5.76 -9.96
C VAL A 25 4.36 5.14 -8.68
N PHE A 26 5.24 4.44 -7.96
CA PHE A 26 4.96 3.97 -6.60
C PHE A 26 5.80 4.75 -5.60
N ASN A 27 5.16 5.31 -4.59
CA ASN A 27 5.85 5.93 -3.46
C ASN A 27 5.86 4.94 -2.30
N ASP A 28 7.04 4.46 -1.93
CA ASP A 28 7.25 3.64 -0.75
C ASP A 28 7.59 4.52 0.45
N ILE A 29 7.11 4.11 1.62
CA ILE A 29 7.31 4.82 2.89
C ILE A 29 7.67 3.85 4.00
N MET A 30 8.22 4.38 5.09
CA MET A 30 8.43 3.58 6.29
C MET A 30 7.12 2.95 6.77
N GLY A 31 7.17 1.68 7.17
CA GLY A 31 5.98 0.95 7.64
C GLY A 31 5.44 1.46 8.97
N LEU A 32 4.17 1.13 9.25
CA LEU A 32 3.57 1.36 10.56
C LEU A 32 4.19 0.39 11.57
N SER A 33 4.74 0.92 12.66
CA SER A 33 5.27 0.13 13.77
C SER A 33 5.02 0.81 15.12
N GLN A 34 5.30 0.05 16.17
CA GLN A 34 5.03 0.41 17.56
C GLN A 34 6.04 1.41 18.13
N GLN A 35 7.31 1.27 17.75
CA GLN A 35 8.43 2.00 18.38
C GLN A 35 9.10 2.96 17.39
N LYS A 36 9.25 2.56 16.12
CA LYS A 36 9.97 3.30 15.09
C LYS A 36 9.22 3.15 13.77
N GLY A 37 7.97 3.62 13.75
CA GLY A 37 7.08 3.55 12.60
C GLY A 37 6.82 4.94 12.05
N VAL A 38 6.35 5.03 10.82
CA VAL A 38 5.95 6.32 10.25
C VAL A 38 4.84 6.94 11.09
N LEU A 39 4.92 8.24 11.32
CA LEU A 39 3.87 8.98 11.99
C LEU A 39 2.67 9.12 11.04
N VAL A 40 1.46 8.93 11.58
CA VAL A 40 0.22 9.09 10.80
C VAL A 40 0.19 10.46 10.11
N ASP A 41 0.63 11.52 10.80
CA ASP A 41 0.62 12.87 10.23
C ASP A 41 1.60 13.05 9.08
N ASP A 42 2.74 12.34 9.06
CA ASP A 42 3.64 12.33 7.90
C ASP A 42 3.03 11.58 6.72
N VAL A 43 2.25 10.51 6.97
CA VAL A 43 1.49 9.86 5.90
C VAL A 43 0.43 10.80 5.33
N LYS A 44 -0.25 11.60 6.17
CA LYS A 44 -1.20 12.62 5.69
C LYS A 44 -0.52 13.70 4.84
N LEU A 45 0.69 14.12 5.22
CA LEU A 45 1.51 15.03 4.41
C LEU A 45 1.85 14.38 3.05
N ALA A 46 2.28 13.12 3.04
CA ALA A 46 2.58 12.38 1.83
C ALA A 46 1.34 12.28 0.91
N LEU A 47 0.16 11.93 1.46
CA LEU A 47 -1.10 11.89 0.71
C LEU A 47 -1.39 13.21 -0.02
N SER A 48 -1.04 14.34 0.61
CA SER A 48 -1.28 15.68 0.09
C SER A 48 -0.13 16.24 -0.76
N GLY A 49 0.94 15.46 -0.97
CA GLY A 49 2.10 15.82 -1.80
C GLY A 49 3.15 16.70 -1.12
N HIS A 50 3.10 16.81 0.21
CA HIS A 50 3.99 17.67 0.99
C HIS A 50 5.36 17.04 1.33
N VAL A 51 5.60 15.78 0.97
CA VAL A 51 6.86 15.06 1.27
C VAL A 51 7.66 14.87 -0.01
N LYS A 52 8.93 15.28 -0.02
CA LYS A 52 9.85 15.11 -1.16
C LYS A 52 10.63 13.80 -1.08
N GLU A 53 11.09 13.35 -2.25
CA GLU A 53 12.01 12.21 -2.42
C GLU A 53 13.20 12.29 -1.47
N GLY A 54 13.53 11.15 -0.84
CA GLY A 54 14.69 11.02 0.03
C GLY A 54 14.45 11.45 1.48
N TYR A 55 13.26 11.95 1.84
CA TYR A 55 12.96 12.28 3.23
C TYR A 55 13.08 11.06 4.14
N LEU A 56 13.86 11.17 5.22
CA LEU A 56 13.97 10.13 6.24
C LEU A 56 12.96 10.40 7.36
N PHE A 57 11.96 9.53 7.48
CA PHE A 57 10.90 9.67 8.49
C PHE A 57 11.45 9.65 9.91
N ASN A 58 11.05 10.63 10.71
CA ASN A 58 11.34 10.66 12.14
C ASN A 58 10.15 10.09 12.93
N PRO A 59 10.32 8.98 13.68
CA PRO A 59 9.23 8.42 14.49
C PRO A 59 8.84 9.30 15.69
N GLU A 60 9.64 10.32 16.03
CA GLU A 60 9.41 11.17 17.21
C GLU A 60 8.73 12.51 16.88
N SER A 61 8.87 13.00 15.64
CA SER A 61 8.28 14.27 15.23
C SER A 61 7.89 14.29 13.76
N LYS A 62 6.76 14.94 13.47
CA LYS A 62 6.26 15.20 12.13
C LYS A 62 7.26 16.07 11.33
N LEU A 63 7.34 15.87 10.02
CA LEU A 63 8.06 16.75 9.09
C LEU A 63 7.60 18.22 9.23
N PRO A 64 8.49 19.13 9.67
CA PRO A 64 8.16 20.55 9.80
C PRO A 64 8.19 21.27 8.45
N GLU A 65 7.41 22.35 8.31
CA GLU A 65 7.25 23.07 7.04
C GLU A 65 8.51 23.81 6.57
N GLU A 66 9.41 24.11 7.51
CA GLU A 66 10.71 24.74 7.29
C GLU A 66 11.75 23.75 6.76
N ASN A 67 11.48 22.44 6.82
CA ASN A 67 12.39 21.41 6.36
C ASN A 67 12.56 21.45 4.83
N GLU A 68 13.77 21.21 4.33
CA GLU A 68 14.06 21.19 2.89
C GLU A 68 13.24 20.13 2.13
N PHE A 69 12.90 19.02 2.78
CA PHE A 69 12.10 17.93 2.24
C PHE A 69 10.58 18.20 2.32
N TYR A 70 10.14 19.32 2.90
CA TYR A 70 8.76 19.75 2.85
C TYR A 70 8.46 20.48 1.54
N ASN A 71 7.45 20.01 0.81
CA ASN A 71 6.94 20.65 -0.39
C ASN A 71 5.85 21.64 -0.03
N LYS A 72 6.16 22.95 -0.04
CA LYS A 72 5.23 24.02 0.37
C LYS A 72 4.05 24.20 -0.58
N SER A 73 4.20 23.84 -1.84
CA SER A 73 3.21 24.09 -2.88
C SER A 73 3.03 22.86 -3.77
N PRO A 74 2.40 21.79 -3.26
CA PRO A 74 2.23 20.54 -3.99
C PRO A 74 1.37 20.72 -5.23
N THR A 75 1.88 20.22 -6.36
CA THR A 75 1.17 20.10 -7.62
C THR A 75 0.25 18.88 -7.60
N VAL A 76 -0.55 18.69 -8.66
CA VAL A 76 -1.37 17.47 -8.81
C VAL A 76 -0.49 16.22 -8.88
N ASN A 77 0.67 16.30 -9.54
CA ASN A 77 1.59 15.18 -9.71
C ASN A 77 2.28 14.77 -8.40
N ASP A 78 2.35 15.67 -7.42
CA ASP A 78 2.91 15.38 -6.10
C ASP A 78 1.91 14.64 -5.20
N LYS A 79 0.61 14.76 -5.48
CA LYS A 79 -0.45 14.19 -4.64
C LYS A 79 -0.63 12.70 -4.91
N VAL A 80 -1.00 11.96 -3.86
CA VAL A 80 -1.31 10.54 -4.01
C VAL A 80 -2.64 10.36 -4.73
N HIS A 81 -2.63 9.48 -5.73
CA HIS A 81 -3.81 9.13 -6.52
C HIS A 81 -4.51 7.86 -6.03
N VAL A 82 -3.78 6.95 -5.38
CA VAL A 82 -4.30 5.73 -4.77
C VAL A 82 -3.51 5.43 -3.51
N LEU A 83 -4.18 5.20 -2.39
CA LEU A 83 -3.55 4.68 -1.17
C LEU A 83 -3.55 3.15 -1.21
N VAL A 84 -2.37 2.54 -1.13
CA VAL A 84 -2.22 1.08 -1.08
C VAL A 84 -1.73 0.65 0.30
N CYS A 85 -2.55 -0.09 1.04
CA CYS A 85 -2.23 -0.64 2.35
C CYS A 85 -1.70 -2.07 2.20
N ILE A 86 -0.40 -2.28 2.43
CA ILE A 86 0.24 -3.59 2.34
C ILE A 86 0.24 -4.25 3.72
N VAL A 87 -0.35 -5.44 3.83
CA VAL A 87 -0.44 -6.17 5.11
C VAL A 87 -0.13 -7.65 4.89
N PRO A 88 0.70 -8.31 5.72
CA PRO A 88 0.87 -9.75 5.68
C PRO A 88 -0.39 -10.46 6.20
N ALA A 89 -1.01 -11.30 5.38
CA ALA A 89 -2.26 -11.98 5.65
C ALA A 89 -2.18 -12.94 6.85
N ASP A 90 -1.01 -13.55 7.06
CA ASP A 90 -0.69 -14.42 8.20
C ASP A 90 -0.65 -13.67 9.54
N THR A 91 -0.54 -12.34 9.52
CA THR A 91 -0.46 -11.51 10.73
C THR A 91 -1.77 -10.83 11.11
N LEU A 92 -2.83 -10.97 10.30
CA LEU A 92 -4.10 -10.24 10.49
C LEU A 92 -4.72 -10.45 11.88
N SER A 93 -4.64 -11.68 12.41
CA SER A 93 -5.20 -12.01 13.73
C SER A 93 -4.41 -11.41 14.90
N SER A 94 -3.14 -11.08 14.68
CA SER A 94 -2.23 -10.56 15.70
C SER A 94 -1.96 -9.06 15.53
N MET A 95 -2.70 -8.41 14.63
CA MET A 95 -2.61 -6.97 14.45
C MET A 95 -3.17 -6.27 15.68
N ARG A 96 -2.33 -5.45 16.31
CA ARG A 96 -2.71 -4.70 17.52
C ARG A 96 -3.67 -3.56 17.17
N ASP A 97 -4.58 -3.25 18.10
CA ASP A 97 -5.59 -2.19 17.95
C ASP A 97 -4.98 -0.83 17.61
N GLU A 98 -3.81 -0.51 18.16
CA GLU A 98 -3.07 0.72 17.85
C GLU A 98 -2.71 0.81 16.35
N THR A 99 -2.25 -0.29 15.74
CA THR A 99 -1.95 -0.34 14.30
C THR A 99 -3.23 -0.25 13.49
N VAL A 100 -4.30 -0.93 13.91
CA VAL A 100 -5.63 -0.82 13.27
C VAL A 100 -6.12 0.63 13.28
N GLN A 101 -5.97 1.33 14.41
CA GLN A 101 -6.35 2.72 14.54
C GLN A 101 -5.53 3.63 13.62
N LYS A 102 -4.21 3.44 13.55
CA LYS A 102 -3.35 4.17 12.60
C LYS A 102 -3.81 3.97 11.15
N ILE A 103 -4.13 2.74 10.74
CA ILE A 103 -4.67 2.45 9.39
C ILE A 103 -6.01 3.16 9.18
N ARG A 104 -6.92 3.13 10.16
CA ARG A 104 -8.21 3.83 10.10
C ARG A 104 -8.04 5.32 9.91
N ASP A 105 -7.16 5.96 10.68
CA ASP A 105 -6.93 7.41 10.63
C ASP A 105 -6.38 7.83 9.27
N ILE A 106 -5.44 7.06 8.71
CA ILE A 106 -4.90 7.28 7.37
C ILE A 106 -5.99 7.08 6.31
N ARG A 107 -6.80 6.01 6.40
CA ARG A 107 -7.90 5.73 5.47
C ARG A 107 -8.96 6.84 5.50
N LEU A 108 -9.31 7.35 6.68
CA LEU A 108 -10.26 8.45 6.84
C LEU A 108 -9.75 9.72 6.17
N GLU A 109 -8.48 10.05 6.33
CA GLU A 109 -7.88 11.19 5.64
C GLU A 109 -7.87 10.99 4.11
N ALA A 110 -7.48 9.81 3.63
CA ALA A 110 -7.56 9.49 2.20
C ALA A 110 -9.01 9.65 1.67
N SER A 111 -10.00 9.21 2.44
CA SER A 111 -11.42 9.36 2.10
C SER A 111 -11.84 10.83 2.02
N ARG A 112 -11.38 11.67 2.95
CA ARG A 112 -11.61 13.13 2.96
C ARG A 112 -11.04 13.80 1.71
N LEU A 113 -9.90 13.30 1.22
CA LEU A 113 -9.25 13.77 -0.02
C LEU A 113 -9.84 13.14 -1.30
N GLY A 114 -10.81 12.24 -1.16
CA GLY A 114 -11.40 11.46 -2.25
C GLY A 114 -10.48 10.40 -2.85
N ILE A 115 -9.31 10.15 -2.25
CA ILE A 115 -8.29 9.23 -2.74
C ILE A 115 -8.80 7.79 -2.56
N PRO A 116 -8.93 6.97 -3.60
CA PRO A 116 -9.31 5.56 -3.47
C PRO A 116 -8.30 4.79 -2.58
N GLN A 117 -8.81 3.87 -1.77
CA GLN A 117 -7.99 3.05 -0.89
C GLN A 117 -8.11 1.57 -1.24
N VAL A 118 -6.97 0.90 -1.34
CA VAL A 118 -6.87 -0.53 -1.66
C VAL A 118 -6.00 -1.20 -0.61
N ALA A 119 -6.36 -2.41 -0.18
CA ALA A 119 -5.52 -3.25 0.65
C ALA A 119 -4.98 -4.43 -0.16
N VAL A 120 -3.70 -4.74 0.02
CA VAL A 120 -3.06 -5.93 -0.56
C VAL A 120 -2.61 -6.81 0.59
N LEU A 121 -3.22 -7.99 0.68
CA LEU A 121 -2.91 -8.98 1.71
C LEU A 121 -1.85 -9.94 1.17
N THR A 122 -0.60 -9.65 1.48
CA THR A 122 0.56 -10.45 1.07
C THR A 122 0.67 -11.75 1.86
N LYS A 123 1.52 -12.68 1.42
CA LYS A 123 1.71 -14.00 2.09
C LYS A 123 0.41 -14.78 2.24
N ALA A 124 -0.49 -14.66 1.27
CA ALA A 124 -1.79 -15.33 1.29
C ALA A 124 -1.67 -16.87 1.39
N ASP A 125 -0.58 -17.43 0.86
CA ASP A 125 -0.22 -18.84 0.93
C ASP A 125 0.13 -19.34 2.34
N LEU A 126 0.51 -18.45 3.25
CA LEU A 126 0.81 -18.82 4.64
C LEU A 126 -0.42 -18.81 5.56
N VAL A 127 -1.57 -18.37 5.07
CA VAL A 127 -2.79 -18.24 5.89
C VAL A 127 -3.36 -19.60 6.26
N CYS A 128 -3.41 -20.56 5.32
CA CYS A 128 -3.86 -21.92 5.61
C CYS A 128 -3.29 -22.95 4.62
N PRO A 129 -3.25 -24.25 5.00
CA PRO A 129 -2.67 -25.30 4.17
C PRO A 129 -3.35 -25.47 2.80
N GLU A 130 -4.64 -25.16 2.70
CA GLU A 130 -5.41 -25.25 1.46
C GLU A 130 -4.86 -24.32 0.37
N ILE A 131 -4.56 -23.06 0.74
CA ILE A 131 -4.02 -22.05 -0.18
C ILE A 131 -2.54 -22.33 -0.45
N LYS A 132 -1.78 -22.77 0.57
CA LYS A 132 -0.38 -23.17 0.39
C LYS A 132 -0.22 -24.27 -0.66
N ARG A 133 -1.13 -25.25 -0.67
CA ARG A 133 -1.11 -26.37 -1.61
C ARG A 133 -1.54 -25.95 -3.02
N ASP A 134 -2.55 -25.09 -3.13
CA ASP A 134 -3.04 -24.59 -4.40
C ASP A 134 -3.56 -23.15 -4.24
N LEU A 135 -2.81 -22.21 -4.82
CA LEU A 135 -3.05 -20.77 -4.73
C LEU A 135 -4.41 -20.37 -5.35
N LYS A 136 -4.99 -21.19 -6.23
CA LYS A 136 -6.32 -20.95 -6.81
C LYS A 136 -7.43 -20.95 -5.75
N ASN A 137 -7.15 -21.52 -4.58
CA ASN A 137 -8.07 -21.50 -3.45
C ASN A 137 -8.08 -20.19 -2.67
N VAL A 138 -7.24 -19.21 -3.02
CA VAL A 138 -7.15 -17.93 -2.29
C VAL A 138 -8.50 -17.21 -2.16
N TYR A 139 -9.33 -17.24 -3.21
CA TYR A 139 -10.69 -16.66 -3.19
C TYR A 139 -11.79 -17.68 -2.87
N ARG A 140 -11.45 -18.97 -2.71
CA ARG A 140 -12.41 -20.05 -2.41
C ARG A 140 -12.40 -20.45 -0.94
N SER A 141 -11.26 -20.29 -0.27
CA SER A 141 -11.08 -20.67 1.12
C SER A 141 -11.94 -19.79 2.03
N LYS A 142 -12.83 -20.43 2.80
CA LYS A 142 -13.69 -19.75 3.78
C LYS A 142 -12.86 -19.01 4.83
N TYR A 143 -11.77 -19.62 5.27
CA TYR A 143 -10.89 -19.05 6.29
C TYR A 143 -10.23 -17.76 5.82
N MET A 144 -9.75 -17.70 4.56
CA MET A 144 -9.23 -16.45 4.00
C MET A 144 -10.32 -15.39 3.90
N LYS A 145 -11.51 -15.76 3.42
CA LYS A 145 -12.65 -14.84 3.33
C LYS A 145 -13.00 -14.23 4.70
N GLU A 146 -13.09 -15.05 5.75
CA GLU A 146 -13.37 -14.58 7.11
C GLU A 146 -12.28 -13.61 7.61
N LYS A 147 -10.99 -13.89 7.33
CA LYS A 147 -9.89 -12.97 7.68
C LYS A 147 -9.97 -11.65 6.92
N MET A 148 -10.33 -11.68 5.64
CA MET A 148 -10.56 -10.49 4.83
C MET A 148 -11.75 -9.67 5.37
N GLU A 149 -12.86 -10.32 5.73
CA GLU A 149 -14.06 -9.66 6.28
C GLU A 149 -13.75 -9.02 7.63
N GLN A 150 -13.02 -9.72 8.50
CA GLN A 150 -12.56 -9.19 9.77
C GLN A 150 -11.66 -7.97 9.57
N PHE A 151 -10.68 -8.05 8.66
CA PHE A 151 -9.82 -6.92 8.34
C PHE A 151 -10.62 -5.75 7.77
N SER A 152 -11.54 -6.01 6.84
CA SER A 152 -12.44 -5.00 6.25
C SER A 152 -13.24 -4.27 7.32
N ALA A 153 -13.90 -4.99 8.22
CA ALA A 153 -14.65 -4.42 9.34
C ALA A 153 -13.73 -3.64 10.30
N ASN A 154 -12.52 -4.14 10.52
CA ASN A 154 -11.56 -3.50 11.40
C ASN A 154 -11.01 -2.20 10.81
N VAL A 155 -10.61 -2.12 9.55
CA VAL A 155 -9.97 -0.90 9.03
C VAL A 155 -10.90 0.02 8.23
N GLY A 156 -12.06 -0.49 7.81
CA GLY A 156 -13.04 0.22 7.00
C GLY A 156 -12.72 0.26 5.50
N ILE A 157 -11.80 -0.59 5.02
CA ILE A 157 -11.56 -0.78 3.59
C ILE A 157 -12.57 -1.81 3.07
N PRO A 158 -13.38 -1.50 2.04
CA PRO A 158 -14.38 -2.43 1.50
C PRO A 158 -13.79 -3.75 0.99
N MET A 159 -14.53 -4.85 1.12
CA MET A 159 -14.11 -6.19 0.68
C MET A 159 -13.68 -6.26 -0.79
N ASN A 160 -14.36 -5.53 -1.68
CA ASN A 160 -14.02 -5.45 -3.11
C ASN A 160 -12.76 -4.63 -3.41
N CYS A 161 -12.14 -4.04 -2.39
CA CYS A 161 -10.87 -3.31 -2.46
C CYS A 161 -9.75 -4.02 -1.67
N ILE A 162 -9.94 -5.30 -1.31
CA ILE A 162 -8.94 -6.11 -0.61
C ILE A 162 -8.51 -7.26 -1.52
N PHE A 163 -7.22 -7.31 -1.86
CA PHE A 163 -6.68 -8.29 -2.80
C PHE A 163 -5.62 -9.15 -2.11
N PRO A 164 -5.89 -10.44 -1.86
CA PRO A 164 -4.87 -11.37 -1.39
C PRO A 164 -3.92 -11.77 -2.51
N VAL A 165 -2.61 -11.73 -2.21
CA VAL A 165 -1.53 -12.09 -3.12
C VAL A 165 -0.49 -12.95 -2.41
N LYS A 166 0.19 -13.79 -3.18
CA LYS A 166 1.45 -14.43 -2.78
C LYS A 166 2.62 -13.57 -3.27
N ASN A 167 3.64 -13.40 -2.44
CA ASN A 167 4.88 -12.74 -2.84
C ASN A 167 5.91 -13.79 -3.27
N TYR A 168 6.80 -13.41 -4.19
CA TYR A 168 8.05 -14.12 -4.40
C TYR A 168 9.01 -13.80 -3.25
N HIS A 169 9.55 -14.84 -2.61
CA HIS A 169 10.49 -14.66 -1.50
C HIS A 169 11.55 -15.76 -1.40
N GLU A 170 11.21 -16.98 -1.82
CA GLU A 170 12.12 -18.13 -1.85
C GLU A 170 12.28 -18.70 -3.27
N GLU A 171 11.29 -18.44 -4.13
CA GLU A 171 11.24 -18.95 -5.49
C GLU A 171 12.19 -18.18 -6.42
N ILE A 172 12.85 -18.93 -7.30
CA ILE A 172 13.73 -18.39 -8.35
C ILE A 172 12.93 -18.16 -9.63
N ASP A 173 12.03 -19.08 -9.96
CA ASP A 173 11.22 -19.04 -11.17
C ASP A 173 9.86 -18.39 -10.93
N LEU A 174 9.33 -17.77 -11.99
CA LEU A 174 7.99 -17.20 -12.00
C LEU A 174 6.92 -18.29 -12.00
N SER A 175 5.79 -17.97 -11.36
CA SER A 175 4.61 -18.83 -11.24
C SER A 175 3.41 -18.13 -11.83
N TYR A 176 2.78 -18.76 -12.84
CA TYR A 176 1.58 -18.22 -13.50
C TYR A 176 0.47 -17.84 -12.52
N ASP A 177 0.22 -18.67 -11.50
CA ASP A 177 -0.84 -18.40 -10.52
C ASP A 177 -0.49 -17.18 -9.63
N THR A 178 0.79 -17.02 -9.28
CA THR A 178 1.27 -15.89 -8.47
C THR A 178 1.24 -14.60 -9.29
N ASP A 179 1.76 -14.64 -10.52
CA ASP A 179 1.75 -13.51 -11.46
C ASP A 179 0.33 -13.07 -11.79
N ALA A 180 -0.59 -14.01 -11.98
CA ALA A 180 -1.99 -13.69 -12.23
C ALA A 180 -2.59 -12.86 -11.09
N LEU A 181 -2.31 -13.18 -9.82
CA LEU A 181 -2.77 -12.40 -8.67
C LEU A 181 -2.11 -11.02 -8.61
N ILE A 182 -0.80 -10.94 -8.79
CA ILE A 182 -0.05 -9.68 -8.74
C ILE A 182 -0.49 -8.74 -9.87
N LEU A 183 -0.52 -9.23 -11.11
CA LEU A 183 -0.88 -8.44 -12.29
C LEU A 183 -2.37 -8.03 -12.29
N SER A 184 -3.26 -8.91 -11.80
CA SER A 184 -4.67 -8.56 -11.60
C SER A 184 -4.81 -7.43 -10.58
N THR A 185 -4.08 -7.52 -9.46
CA THR A 185 -4.08 -6.48 -8.41
C THR A 185 -3.52 -5.16 -8.95
N LEU A 186 -2.38 -5.19 -9.65
CA LEU A 186 -1.79 -4.02 -10.28
C LEU A 186 -2.76 -3.34 -11.26
N ARG A 187 -3.46 -4.12 -12.08
CA ARG A 187 -4.49 -3.59 -12.99
C ARG A 187 -5.60 -2.87 -12.22
N ARG A 188 -6.05 -3.42 -11.09
CA ARG A 188 -7.07 -2.77 -10.23
C ARG A 188 -6.56 -1.46 -9.65
N LEU A 189 -5.31 -1.41 -9.20
CA LEU A 189 -4.68 -0.19 -8.69
C LEU A 189 -4.64 0.92 -9.75
N ILE A 190 -4.20 0.57 -10.97
CA ILE A 190 -4.15 1.52 -12.10
C ILE A 190 -5.55 2.04 -12.43
N ASN A 191 -6.54 1.15 -12.55
CA ASN A 191 -7.91 1.54 -12.85
C ASN A 191 -8.49 2.49 -11.77
N HIS A 192 -8.21 2.24 -10.48
CA HIS A 192 -8.64 3.14 -9.40
C HIS A 192 -8.00 4.53 -9.52
N GLY A 193 -6.71 4.59 -9.88
CA GLY A 193 -6.00 5.85 -10.12
C GLY A 193 -6.57 6.62 -11.31
N ASP A 194 -6.79 5.94 -12.43
CA ASP A 194 -7.37 6.53 -13.64
C ASP A 194 -8.79 7.07 -13.36
N ASP A 195 -9.64 6.29 -12.70
CA ASP A 195 -10.99 6.71 -12.31
C ASP A 195 -10.99 7.93 -11.38
N PHE A 196 -9.99 8.05 -10.51
CA PHE A 196 -9.83 9.19 -9.61
C PHE A 196 -9.39 10.45 -10.37
N ILE A 197 -8.42 10.32 -11.27
CA ILE A 197 -7.94 11.43 -12.11
C ILE A 197 -9.07 11.92 -13.02
N ASN A 198 -9.77 11.02 -13.70
CA ASN A 198 -10.86 11.35 -14.61
C ASN A 198 -12.02 12.07 -13.89
N ARG A 199 -12.34 11.68 -12.65
CA ARG A 199 -13.35 12.36 -11.83
C ARG A 199 -12.96 13.76 -11.39
N LYS A 200 -11.66 14.06 -11.29
CA LYS A 200 -11.17 15.41 -10.96
C LYS A 200 -11.01 16.33 -12.17
N ALA A 201 -10.94 15.75 -13.37
CA ALA A 201 -10.86 16.49 -14.63
C ALA A 201 -12.24 16.91 -15.17
N ALA A 202 -13.32 16.29 -14.69
CA ALA A 202 -14.71 16.60 -15.00
C ALA A 202 -15.29 17.67 -14.07
#